data_AF-A0A818BI45-F1
#
_entry.id   AF-A0A818BI45-F1
#
_cell.length_a   1.000
_cell.length_b   1.000
_cell.length_c   1.000
_cell.angle_alpha   90.00
_cell.angle_beta   90.00
_cell.angle_gamma   90.00
#
_symmetry.space_group_name_H-M   'P 1'
#
loop_
_entity.id
_entity.type
_entity.pdbx_description
1 polymer ?
#
loop_
_entity_poly.entity_id
_entity_poly.type
_entity_poly.pdbx_seq_one_letter_code
_entity_poly.pdbx_strand_id
1 'polypeptide(L)'
;MSQRNVEIARRMRERRTDDELRLLDNRRRANSHKIERRNNEFKTEENKRRAEALKTSRQDDEFKTEDNKRRAEAHKIERQDDEFKTEDNKRRAEALKIARQDDEFKTEENKRRAEAHKIERQDDEFKTEDNKRRAEALKIERQDDEFKTEENKRRAEALKIERQDDEFKTEDNKRRAEAHKIERQDDEFKTEERRRNALRMHNSRDNYKSSFDGMKSNYESKIKEGPTHICSCCGGLWFEYSIREFTVEMLTNKGLKKEFIDTKGHHVE
;
A
#
# COMPACT_ATOMS: atom_id res chain seq x y z
N MET A 1 183.20 42.73 63.34
CA MET A 1 182.32 42.96 62.17
C MET A 1 181.33 44.07 62.51
N SER A 2 181.23 45.12 61.69
CA SER A 2 180.55 46.39 62.03
C SER A 2 179.03 46.29 61.98
N GLN A 3 178.34 46.90 62.96
CA GLN A 3 176.88 46.92 63.16
C GLN A 3 176.08 47.35 61.90
N ARG A 4 176.72 48.08 60.99
CA ARG A 4 176.13 48.55 59.71
C ARG A 4 175.68 47.42 58.78
N ASN A 5 176.41 46.30 58.76
CA ASN A 5 176.09 45.17 57.88
C ASN A 5 174.87 44.36 58.38
N VAL A 6 174.65 44.35 59.69
CA VAL A 6 173.49 43.68 60.30
C VAL A 6 172.20 44.44 60.00
N GLU A 7 172.26 45.79 60.02
CA GLU A 7 171.08 46.63 59.77
C GLU A 7 170.64 46.62 58.29
N ILE A 8 171.59 46.58 57.35
CA ILE A 8 171.30 46.43 55.91
C ILE A 8 170.61 45.08 55.64
N ALA A 9 171.11 44.00 56.24
CA ALA A 9 170.53 42.67 56.12
C ALA A 9 169.13 42.56 56.76
N ARG A 10 168.83 43.38 57.78
CA ARG A 10 167.50 43.49 58.40
C ARG A 10 166.51 44.22 57.49
N ARG A 11 166.86 45.39 56.94
CA ARG A 11 166.00 46.14 55.99
C ARG A 11 165.71 45.38 54.70
N MET A 12 166.67 44.58 54.23
CA MET A 12 166.48 43.69 53.07
C MET A 12 165.48 42.57 53.36
N ARG A 13 165.50 42.02 54.58
CA ARG A 13 164.51 41.02 55.04
C ARG A 13 163.13 41.63 55.23
N GLU A 14 163.04 42.80 55.87
CA GLU A 14 161.79 43.53 56.09
C GLU A 14 161.11 43.91 54.75
N ARG A 15 161.88 44.35 53.74
CA ARG A 15 161.33 44.58 52.38
C ARG A 15 160.84 43.30 51.70
N ARG A 16 161.57 42.19 51.81
CA ARG A 16 161.12 40.90 51.26
C ARG A 16 159.83 40.42 51.92
N THR A 17 159.71 40.57 53.23
CA THR A 17 158.50 40.19 53.97
C THR A 17 157.31 41.08 53.60
N ASP A 18 157.53 42.38 53.36
CA ASP A 18 156.48 43.31 52.94
C ASP A 18 156.01 43.05 51.50
N ASP A 19 156.94 42.72 50.58
CA ASP A 19 156.62 42.29 49.22
C ASP A 19 155.85 40.96 49.20
N GLU A 20 156.22 39.99 50.05
CA GLU A 20 155.49 38.72 50.21
C GLU A 20 154.07 38.93 50.76
N LEU A 21 153.91 39.82 51.75
CA LEU A 21 152.60 40.21 52.29
C LEU A 21 151.72 40.86 51.22
N ARG A 22 152.29 41.75 50.40
CA ARG A 22 151.59 42.40 49.29
C ARG A 22 151.15 41.41 48.20
N LEU A 23 151.99 40.42 47.88
CA LEU A 23 151.63 39.34 46.94
C LEU A 23 150.51 38.44 47.50
N LEU A 24 150.53 38.15 48.81
CA LEU A 24 149.47 37.41 49.49
C LEU A 24 148.14 38.18 49.50
N ASP A 25 148.16 39.49 49.78
CA ASP A 25 146.96 40.33 49.77
C ASP A 25 146.37 40.45 48.36
N ASN A 26 147.22 40.64 47.34
CA ASN A 26 146.79 40.62 45.94
C ASN A 26 146.15 39.28 45.54
N ARG A 27 146.71 38.15 46.01
CA ARG A 27 146.14 36.81 45.77
C ARG A 27 144.79 36.65 46.48
N ARG A 28 144.64 37.16 47.70
CA ARG A 28 143.36 37.17 48.44
C ARG A 28 142.32 38.01 47.72
N ARG A 29 142.66 39.22 47.26
CA ARG A 29 141.75 40.07 46.47
C ARG A 29 141.36 39.44 45.14
N ALA A 30 142.31 38.83 44.43
CA ALA A 30 142.03 38.10 43.20
C ALA A 30 141.10 36.91 43.43
N ASN A 31 141.31 36.15 44.50
CA ASN A 31 140.41 35.07 44.90
C ASN A 31 139.03 35.58 45.33
N SER A 32 138.97 36.69 46.07
CA SER A 32 137.72 37.34 46.45
C SER A 32 136.90 37.75 45.22
N HIS A 33 137.53 38.44 44.25
CA HIS A 33 136.88 38.80 42.99
C HIS A 33 136.50 37.58 42.13
N LYS A 34 137.23 36.46 42.23
CA LYS A 34 136.86 35.22 41.55
C LYS A 34 135.62 34.58 42.18
N ILE A 35 135.52 34.59 43.52
CA ILE A 35 134.34 34.11 44.26
C ILE A 35 133.14 35.02 43.98
N GLU A 36 133.33 36.34 44.00
CA GLU A 36 132.28 37.32 43.71
C GLU A 36 131.73 37.18 42.29
N ARG A 37 132.60 37.00 41.28
CA ARG A 37 132.17 36.69 39.92
C ARG A 37 131.36 35.40 39.84
N ARG A 38 131.80 34.34 40.50
CA ARG A 38 131.09 33.05 40.53
C ARG A 38 129.74 33.15 41.24
N ASN A 39 129.64 33.95 42.31
CA ASN A 39 128.39 34.23 43.00
C ASN A 39 127.44 35.07 42.13
N ASN A 40 127.97 36.04 41.37
CA ASN A 40 127.17 36.81 40.42
C ASN A 40 126.68 35.93 39.27
N GLU A 41 127.51 35.05 38.72
CA GLU A 41 127.11 34.05 37.73
C GLU A 41 126.00 33.14 38.27
N PHE A 42 126.14 32.62 39.50
CA PHE A 42 125.12 31.81 40.15
C PHE A 42 123.80 32.57 40.31
N LYS A 43 123.84 33.83 40.80
CA LYS A 43 122.65 34.68 40.90
C LYS A 43 122.00 34.94 39.54
N THR A 44 122.78 35.15 38.49
CA THR A 44 122.23 35.33 37.14
C THR A 44 121.55 34.07 36.63
N GLU A 45 122.11 32.90 36.91
CA GLU A 45 121.53 31.62 36.50
C GLU A 45 120.27 31.27 37.29
N GLU A 46 120.26 31.53 38.60
CA GLU A 46 119.08 31.41 39.46
C GLU A 46 117.96 32.35 38.99
N ASN A 47 118.28 33.61 38.66
CA ASN A 47 117.33 34.56 38.11
C ASN A 47 116.76 34.11 36.76
N LYS A 48 117.57 33.51 35.88
CA LYS A 48 117.09 32.92 34.62
C LYS A 48 116.13 31.77 34.89
N ARG A 49 116.49 30.82 35.75
CA ARG A 49 115.62 29.69 36.12
C ARG A 49 114.30 30.17 36.73
N ARG A 50 114.34 31.20 37.58
CA ARG A 50 113.14 31.79 38.17
C ARG A 50 112.28 32.48 37.11
N ALA A 51 112.89 33.18 36.15
CA ALA A 51 112.18 33.79 35.03
C ALA A 51 111.54 32.75 34.11
N GLU A 52 112.23 31.64 33.83
CA GLU A 52 111.68 30.50 33.09
C GLU A 52 110.52 29.85 33.83
N ALA A 53 110.67 29.56 35.13
CA ALA A 53 109.60 29.00 35.95
C ALA A 53 108.36 29.93 36.01
N LEU A 54 108.57 31.24 36.11
CA LEU A 54 107.50 32.25 36.02
C LEU A 54 106.83 32.24 34.65
N LYS A 55 107.59 32.06 33.57
CA LYS A 55 107.05 31.98 32.20
C LYS A 55 106.21 30.71 32.03
N THR A 56 106.69 29.57 32.50
CA THR A 56 105.93 28.30 32.49
C THR A 56 104.65 28.42 33.33
N SER A 57 104.74 28.98 34.55
CA SER A 57 103.55 29.20 35.39
C SER A 57 102.51 30.08 34.70
N ARG A 58 102.94 31.15 34.01
CA ARG A 58 102.03 32.02 33.24
C ARG A 58 101.37 31.28 32.07
N GLN A 59 102.13 30.43 31.38
CA GLN A 59 101.58 29.59 30.30
C GLN A 59 100.57 28.57 30.82
N ASP A 60 100.84 27.95 31.97
CA ASP A 60 99.90 27.03 32.62
C ASP A 60 98.62 27.74 33.08
N ASP A 61 98.75 28.96 33.62
CA ASP A 61 97.59 29.77 33.99
C ASP A 61 96.78 30.19 32.76
N GLU A 62 97.43 30.60 31.66
CA GLU A 62 96.76 30.84 30.37
C GLU A 62 96.02 29.60 29.89
N PHE A 63 96.66 28.43 29.90
CA PHE A 63 96.04 27.16 29.51
C PHE A 63 94.82 26.84 30.35
N LYS A 64 94.89 26.98 31.69
CA LYS A 64 93.75 26.79 32.58
C LYS A 64 92.61 27.77 32.28
N THR A 65 92.92 29.02 31.97
CA THR A 65 91.89 30.00 31.61
C THR A 65 91.22 29.67 30.27
N GLU A 66 91.99 29.19 29.30
CA GLU A 66 91.49 28.75 27.99
C GLU A 66 90.59 27.51 28.15
N ASP A 67 91.01 26.52 28.93
CA ASP A 67 90.23 25.32 29.23
C ASP A 67 88.91 25.66 29.95
N ASN A 68 88.96 26.55 30.95
CA ASN A 68 87.77 27.02 31.65
C ASN A 68 86.80 27.74 30.70
N LYS A 69 87.29 28.55 29.74
CA LYS A 69 86.46 29.19 28.72
C LYS A 69 85.79 28.14 27.82
N ARG A 70 86.54 27.16 27.32
CA ARG A 70 86.01 26.07 26.48
C ARG A 70 84.94 25.26 27.22
N ARG A 71 85.17 24.97 28.52
CA ARG A 71 84.20 24.26 29.35
C ARG A 71 82.92 25.06 29.58
N ALA A 72 83.05 26.37 29.78
CA ALA A 72 81.90 27.27 29.91
C ALA A 72 81.09 27.36 28.60
N GLU A 73 81.77 27.41 27.44
CA GLU A 73 81.12 27.36 26.13
C GLU A 73 80.42 26.02 25.90
N ALA A 74 81.08 24.90 26.21
CA ALA A 74 80.47 23.57 26.12
C ALA A 74 79.20 23.45 26.97
N HIS A 75 79.22 23.93 28.22
CA HIS A 75 78.03 23.97 29.07
C HIS A 75 76.95 24.93 28.55
N LYS A 76 77.32 25.99 27.83
CA LYS A 76 76.34 26.88 27.20
C LYS A 76 75.64 26.18 26.04
N ILE A 77 76.39 25.44 25.22
CA ILE A 77 75.85 24.65 24.11
C ILE A 77 74.94 23.54 24.65
N GLU A 78 75.38 22.81 25.68
CA GLU A 78 74.58 21.75 26.32
C GLU A 78 73.23 22.29 26.83
N ARG A 79 73.24 23.45 27.49
CA ARG A 79 72.00 24.10 27.94
C ARG A 79 71.08 24.51 26.78
N GLN A 80 71.64 25.00 25.67
CA GLN A 80 70.86 25.33 24.48
C GLN A 80 70.25 24.08 23.82
N ASP A 81 71.00 22.99 23.76
CA ASP A 81 70.50 21.71 23.25
C ASP A 81 69.38 21.14 24.12
N ASP A 82 69.51 21.26 25.45
CA ASP A 82 68.45 20.83 26.36
C ASP A 82 67.21 21.72 26.26
N GLU A 83 67.37 23.04 26.14
CA GLU A 83 66.25 23.94 25.84
C GLU A 83 65.56 23.54 24.52
N PHE A 84 66.33 23.28 23.46
CA PHE A 84 65.79 22.83 22.17
C PHE A 84 65.02 21.51 22.30
N LYS A 85 65.57 20.50 22.99
CA LYS A 85 64.89 19.23 23.26
C LYS A 85 63.59 19.43 24.04
N THR A 86 63.59 20.32 25.03
CA THR A 86 62.36 20.60 25.79
C THR A 86 61.29 21.25 24.92
N GLU A 87 61.67 22.13 24.00
CA GLU A 87 60.72 22.77 23.10
C GLU A 87 60.21 21.82 22.02
N ASP A 88 61.07 20.97 21.46
CA ASP A 88 60.65 19.91 20.53
C ASP A 88 59.66 18.93 21.19
N ASN A 89 59.96 18.51 22.42
CA ASN A 89 59.05 17.67 23.20
C ASN A 89 57.69 18.35 23.46
N LYS A 90 57.67 19.66 23.74
CA LYS A 90 56.42 20.43 23.87
C LYS A 90 55.63 20.44 22.57
N ARG A 91 56.27 20.75 21.44
CA ARG A 91 55.62 20.77 20.11
C ARG A 91 55.07 19.39 19.75
N ARG A 92 55.82 18.32 20.03
CA ARG A 92 55.37 16.95 19.79
C ARG A 92 54.16 16.58 20.67
N ALA A 93 54.15 17.02 21.93
CA ALA A 93 53.01 16.80 22.82
C ALA A 93 51.76 17.57 22.37
N GLU A 94 51.90 18.80 21.87
CA GLU A 94 50.81 19.57 21.29
C GLU A 94 50.27 18.92 20.00
N ALA A 95 51.15 18.51 19.10
CA ALA A 95 50.76 17.79 17.87
C ALA A 95 49.99 16.50 18.19
N LEU A 96 50.42 15.75 19.21
CA LEU A 96 49.70 14.56 19.69
C LEU A 96 48.32 14.89 20.29
N LYS A 97 48.18 16.03 20.97
CA LYS A 97 46.88 16.47 21.48
C LYS A 97 45.93 16.81 20.33
N ILE A 98 46.40 17.55 19.33
CA ILE A 98 45.62 17.90 18.14
C ILE A 98 45.19 16.63 17.39
N ALA A 99 46.11 15.70 17.14
CA ALA A 99 45.80 14.44 16.49
C ALA A 99 44.72 13.63 17.24
N ARG A 100 44.79 13.58 18.57
CA ARG A 100 43.74 12.92 19.38
C ARG A 100 42.38 13.61 19.28
N GLN A 101 42.35 14.94 19.28
CA GLN A 101 41.12 15.71 19.10
C GLN A 101 40.50 15.47 17.71
N ASP A 102 41.32 15.44 16.66
CA ASP A 102 40.87 15.14 15.30
C ASP A 102 40.31 13.72 15.19
N ASP A 103 40.95 12.74 15.83
CA ASP A 103 40.45 11.36 15.87
C ASP A 103 39.13 11.27 16.64
N GLU A 104 39.00 11.92 17.79
CA GLU A 104 37.74 12.02 18.52
C GLU A 104 36.64 12.64 17.66
N PHE A 105 36.92 13.75 16.97
CA PHE A 105 35.98 14.40 16.07
C PHE A 105 35.54 13.45 14.94
N LYS A 106 36.47 12.76 14.28
CA LYS A 106 36.15 11.76 13.24
C LYS A 106 35.28 10.63 13.77
N THR A 107 35.56 10.14 14.99
CA THR A 107 34.75 9.07 15.59
C THR A 107 33.33 9.55 15.86
N GLU A 108 33.16 10.78 16.33
CA GLU A 108 31.84 11.37 16.60
C GLU A 108 31.06 11.65 15.31
N GLU A 109 31.73 12.17 14.27
CA GLU A 109 31.12 12.35 12.94
C GLU A 109 30.65 11.00 12.36
N ASN A 110 31.48 9.97 12.46
CA ASN A 110 31.13 8.61 12.01
C ASN A 110 29.92 8.05 12.76
N LYS A 111 29.82 8.27 14.08
CA LYS A 111 28.63 7.87 14.86
C LYS A 111 27.38 8.59 14.39
N ARG A 112 27.44 9.92 14.22
CA ARG A 112 26.30 10.70 13.72
C ARG A 112 25.85 10.26 12.34
N ARG A 113 26.80 9.97 11.43
CA ARG A 113 26.48 9.45 10.09
C ARG A 113 25.82 8.07 10.16
N ALA A 114 26.29 7.19 11.05
CA ALA A 114 25.68 5.88 11.25
C ALA A 114 24.25 5.97 11.83
N GLU A 115 24.01 6.89 12.77
CA GLU A 115 22.67 7.17 13.30
C GLU A 115 21.74 7.74 12.23
N ALA A 116 22.21 8.71 11.43
CA ALA A 116 21.44 9.25 10.31
C ALA A 116 21.02 8.16 9.31
N HIS A 117 21.94 7.27 8.92
CA HIS A 117 21.60 6.13 8.06
C HIS A 117 20.65 5.13 8.72
N LYS A 118 20.66 5.01 10.05
CA LYS A 118 19.70 4.15 10.75
C LYS A 118 18.30 4.75 10.69
N ILE A 119 18.17 6.06 10.90
CA ILE A 119 16.90 6.79 10.78
C ILE A 119 16.36 6.71 9.35
N GLU A 120 17.20 6.96 8.34
CA GLU A 120 16.84 6.86 6.93
C GLU A 120 16.28 5.47 6.57
N ARG A 121 16.93 4.39 7.03
CA ARG A 121 16.43 3.03 6.83
C ARG A 121 15.09 2.77 7.51
N GLN A 122 14.88 3.30 8.72
CA GLN A 122 13.60 3.18 9.43
C GLN A 122 12.48 3.92 8.70
N ASP A 123 12.76 5.12 8.18
CA ASP A 123 11.80 5.89 7.38
C ASP A 123 11.42 5.17 6.09
N ASP A 124 12.39 4.55 5.42
CA ASP A 124 12.13 3.75 4.21
C ASP A 124 11.33 2.49 4.53
N GLU A 125 11.63 1.78 5.61
CA GLU A 125 10.82 0.66 6.10
C GLU A 125 9.37 1.12 6.35
N PHE A 126 9.17 2.24 7.04
CA PHE A 126 7.84 2.80 7.30
C PHE A 126 7.09 3.14 6.00
N LYS A 127 7.75 3.80 5.04
CA LYS A 127 7.15 4.08 3.72
C LYS A 127 6.76 2.81 2.98
N THR A 128 7.58 1.76 3.02
CA THR A 128 7.25 0.49 2.37
C THR A 128 6.05 -0.18 3.02
N GLU A 129 5.92 -0.11 4.34
CA GLU A 129 4.78 -0.68 5.06
C GLU A 129 3.48 0.11 4.80
N ASP A 130 3.54 1.44 4.78
CA ASP A 130 2.42 2.31 4.43
C ASP A 130 1.91 2.03 3.01
N ASN A 131 2.84 1.92 2.04
CA ASN A 131 2.51 1.56 0.66
C ASN A 131 1.83 0.18 0.55
N LYS A 132 2.29 -0.81 1.33
CA LYS A 132 1.64 -2.13 1.39
C LYS A 132 0.22 -2.05 1.92
N ARG A 133 0.00 -1.34 3.04
CA ARG A 133 -1.34 -1.15 3.62
C ARG A 133 -2.28 -0.45 2.64
N ARG A 134 -1.79 0.58 1.94
CA ARG A 134 -2.57 1.28 0.92
C ARG A 134 -2.95 0.37 -0.26
N ALA A 135 -2.03 -0.48 -0.71
CA ALA A 135 -2.30 -1.45 -1.77
C ALA A 135 -3.32 -2.52 -1.35
N GLU A 136 -3.27 -2.99 -0.12
CA GLU A 136 -4.27 -3.91 0.45
C GLU A 136 -5.64 -3.27 0.55
N ALA A 137 -5.73 -2.02 1.05
CA ALA A 137 -6.99 -1.28 1.11
C ALA A 137 -7.64 -1.11 -0.28
N LEU A 138 -6.85 -0.74 -1.30
CA LEU A 138 -7.32 -0.65 -2.69
C LEU A 138 -7.74 -2.00 -3.29
N LYS A 139 -7.20 -3.11 -2.78
CA LYS A 139 -7.63 -4.46 -3.20
C LYS A 139 -9.00 -4.80 -2.60
N ILE A 140 -9.21 -4.48 -1.32
CA ILE A 140 -10.49 -4.66 -0.64
C ILE A 140 -11.58 -3.81 -1.31
N GLU A 141 -11.30 -2.52 -1.55
CA GLU A 141 -12.25 -1.61 -2.21
C GLU A 141 -12.69 -2.13 -3.59
N ARG A 142 -11.75 -2.63 -4.39
CA ARG A 142 -12.08 -3.25 -5.70
C ARG A 142 -12.92 -4.51 -5.57
N GLN A 143 -12.67 -5.35 -4.55
CA GLN A 143 -13.49 -6.54 -4.29
C GLN A 143 -14.91 -6.17 -3.86
N ASP A 144 -15.06 -5.15 -3.03
CA ASP A 144 -16.37 -4.64 -2.60
C ASP A 144 -17.15 -4.06 -3.78
N ASP A 145 -16.49 -3.33 -4.68
CA ASP A 145 -17.12 -2.82 -5.89
C ASP A 145 -17.55 -3.96 -6.83
N GLU A 146 -16.70 -4.97 -7.02
CA GLU A 146 -17.05 -6.16 -7.81
C GLU A 146 -18.28 -6.87 -7.21
N PHE A 147 -18.33 -7.04 -5.88
CA PHE A 147 -19.49 -7.61 -5.18
C PHE A 147 -20.76 -6.78 -5.41
N LYS A 148 -20.69 -5.45 -5.26
CA LYS A 148 -21.83 -4.55 -5.53
C LYS A 148 -22.31 -4.66 -6.97
N THR A 149 -21.40 -4.75 -7.94
CA THR A 149 -21.80 -4.90 -9.35
C THR A 149 -22.52 -6.22 -9.59
N GLU A 150 -22.07 -7.30 -8.96
CA GLU A 150 -22.69 -8.62 -9.09
C GLU A 150 -24.05 -8.68 -8.39
N GLU A 151 -24.19 -8.08 -7.21
CA GLU A 151 -25.47 -7.94 -6.52
C GLU A 151 -26.48 -7.14 -7.38
N ASN A 152 -26.04 -6.03 -7.97
CA ASN A 152 -26.88 -5.24 -8.87
C ASN A 152 -27.34 -6.02 -10.10
N LYS A 153 -26.47 -6.85 -10.70
CA LYS A 153 -26.85 -7.74 -11.81
C LYS A 153 -27.91 -8.74 -11.37
N ARG A 154 -27.71 -9.43 -10.24
CA ARG A 154 -28.69 -10.40 -9.70
C ARG A 154 -30.04 -9.74 -9.43
N ARG A 155 -30.03 -8.52 -8.88
CA ARG A 155 -31.26 -7.75 -8.64
C ARG A 155 -31.97 -7.40 -9.95
N ALA A 156 -31.22 -7.00 -10.98
CA ALA A 156 -31.78 -6.71 -12.30
C ALA A 156 -32.37 -7.95 -12.98
N GLU A 157 -31.72 -9.11 -12.84
CA GLU A 157 -32.24 -10.40 -13.31
C GLU A 157 -33.52 -10.81 -12.58
N ALA A 158 -33.56 -10.68 -11.26
CA ALA A 158 -34.76 -10.95 -10.46
C ALA A 158 -35.95 -10.08 -10.89
N LEU A 159 -35.72 -8.77 -11.08
CA LEU A 159 -36.74 -7.84 -11.59
C LEU A 159 -37.19 -8.17 -13.02
N LYS A 160 -36.33 -8.79 -13.84
CA LYS A 160 -36.71 -9.24 -15.18
C LYS A 160 -37.62 -10.46 -15.10
N ILE A 161 -37.32 -11.42 -14.22
CA ILE A 161 -38.16 -12.60 -13.98
C ILE A 161 -39.53 -12.17 -13.42
N GLU A 162 -39.56 -11.29 -12.42
CA GLU A 162 -40.81 -10.80 -11.84
C GLU A 162 -41.72 -10.15 -12.89
N ARG A 163 -41.15 -9.33 -13.79
CA ARG A 163 -41.91 -8.73 -14.90
C ARG A 163 -42.45 -9.78 -15.89
N GLN A 164 -41.68 -10.83 -16.17
CA GLN A 164 -42.15 -11.93 -17.04
C GLN A 164 -43.29 -12.71 -16.38
N ASP A 165 -43.20 -12.97 -15.08
CA ASP A 165 -44.26 -13.64 -14.32
C ASP A 165 -45.56 -12.80 -14.32
N ASP A 166 -45.44 -11.50 -14.16
CA ASP A 166 -46.60 -10.59 -14.20
C ASP A 166 -47.23 -10.50 -15.60
N GLU A 167 -46.41 -10.53 -16.65
CA GLU A 167 -46.89 -10.62 -18.03
C GLU A 167 -47.65 -11.95 -18.26
N PHE A 168 -47.11 -13.07 -17.79
CA PHE A 168 -47.76 -14.37 -17.86
C PHE A 168 -49.10 -14.41 -17.09
N LYS A 169 -49.13 -13.88 -15.85
CA LYS A 169 -50.38 -13.76 -15.08
C LYS A 169 -51.41 -12.92 -15.81
N THR A 170 -50.99 -11.84 -16.46
CA THR A 170 -51.89 -10.96 -17.22
C THR A 170 -52.47 -11.71 -18.42
N GLU A 171 -51.66 -12.49 -19.13
CA GLU A 171 -52.11 -13.30 -20.26
C GLU A 171 -53.03 -14.46 -19.83
N ASP A 172 -52.74 -15.12 -18.70
CA ASP A 172 -53.61 -16.14 -18.11
C ASP A 172 -54.98 -15.57 -17.72
N ASN A 173 -55.00 -14.40 -17.08
CA ASN A 173 -56.23 -13.70 -16.74
C ASN A 173 -57.06 -13.34 -17.99
N LYS A 174 -56.41 -12.91 -19.07
CA LYS A 174 -57.10 -12.65 -20.36
C LYS A 174 -57.73 -13.93 -20.92
N ARG A 175 -56.97 -15.04 -20.97
CA ARG A 175 -57.48 -16.34 -21.44
C ARG A 175 -58.66 -16.83 -20.60
N ARG A 176 -58.58 -16.70 -19.27
CA ARG A 176 -59.69 -17.05 -18.37
C ARG A 176 -60.92 -16.18 -18.62
N ALA A 177 -60.75 -14.87 -18.84
CA ALA A 177 -61.87 -13.98 -19.16
C ALA A 177 -62.52 -14.32 -20.51
N GLU A 178 -61.74 -14.67 -21.52
CA GLU A 178 -62.24 -15.14 -22.82
C GLU A 178 -63.01 -16.46 -22.69
N ALA A 179 -62.48 -17.43 -21.92
CA ALA A 179 -63.17 -18.69 -21.65
C ALA A 179 -64.54 -18.47 -20.99
N HIS A 180 -64.63 -17.61 -19.98
CA HIS A 180 -65.91 -17.25 -19.36
C HIS A 180 -66.86 -16.53 -20.31
N LYS A 181 -66.34 -15.77 -21.29
CA LYS A 181 -67.19 -15.14 -22.31
C LYS A 181 -67.80 -16.19 -23.23
N ILE A 182 -67.01 -17.18 -23.65
CA ILE A 182 -67.48 -18.31 -24.49
C ILE A 182 -68.51 -19.14 -23.73
N GLU A 183 -68.24 -19.47 -22.45
CA GLU A 183 -69.16 -20.22 -21.60
C GLU A 183 -70.52 -19.51 -21.47
N ARG A 184 -70.52 -18.19 -21.22
CA ARG A 184 -71.76 -17.40 -21.17
C ARG A 184 -72.52 -17.39 -22.49
N GLN A 185 -71.82 -17.33 -23.63
CA GLN A 185 -72.46 -17.40 -24.95
C GLN A 185 -73.08 -18.77 -25.21
N ASP A 186 -72.43 -19.86 -24.78
CA ASP A 186 -72.96 -21.22 -24.89
C ASP A 186 -74.21 -21.40 -24.01
N ASP A 187 -74.20 -20.86 -22.79
CA ASP A 187 -75.38 -20.86 -21.92
C ASP A 187 -76.54 -20.04 -22.50
N GLU A 188 -76.26 -18.87 -23.07
CA GLU A 188 -77.25 -18.06 -23.79
C GLU A 188 -77.83 -18.83 -24.99
N PHE A 189 -76.99 -19.52 -25.76
CA PHE A 189 -77.45 -20.35 -26.88
C PHE A 189 -78.35 -21.50 -26.40
N LYS A 190 -77.94 -22.23 -25.36
CA LYS A 190 -78.73 -23.32 -24.75
C LYS A 190 -80.08 -22.82 -24.22
N THR A 191 -80.12 -21.65 -23.59
CA THR A 191 -81.38 -21.08 -23.08
C THR A 191 -82.31 -20.66 -24.21
N GLU A 192 -81.80 -20.05 -25.28
CA GLU A 192 -82.60 -19.70 -26.45
C GLU A 192 -83.11 -20.94 -27.20
N GLU A 193 -82.30 -22.00 -27.31
CA GLU A 193 -82.72 -23.28 -27.88
C GLU A 193 -83.87 -23.90 -27.06
N ARG A 194 -83.74 -23.93 -25.72
CA ARG A 194 -84.81 -24.39 -24.82
C ARG A 194 -86.08 -23.56 -25.00
N ARG A 195 -85.97 -22.24 -25.09
CA ARG A 195 -87.10 -21.32 -25.32
C ARG A 195 -87.79 -21.61 -26.65
N ARG A 196 -87.02 -21.77 -27.74
CA ARG A 196 -87.53 -22.11 -29.07
C ARG A 196 -88.23 -23.46 -29.08
N ASN A 197 -87.67 -24.47 -28.41
CA ASN A 197 -88.29 -25.79 -28.29
C ASN A 197 -89.61 -25.72 -27.49
N ALA A 198 -89.62 -25.00 -26.37
CA ALA A 198 -90.84 -24.78 -25.57
C ALA A 198 -91.95 -24.10 -26.40
N LEU A 199 -91.61 -23.06 -27.17
CA LEU A 199 -92.55 -22.36 -28.05
C LEU A 199 -93.09 -23.29 -29.15
N ARG A 200 -92.23 -24.11 -29.76
CA ARG A 200 -92.65 -25.11 -30.75
C ARG A 200 -93.64 -26.11 -30.15
N MET A 201 -93.37 -26.61 -28.94
CA MET A 201 -94.26 -27.54 -28.25
C MET A 201 -95.59 -26.87 -27.88
N HIS A 202 -95.57 -25.60 -27.45
CA HIS A 202 -96.78 -24.81 -27.19
C HIS A 202 -97.65 -24.68 -28.45
N ASN A 203 -97.06 -24.21 -29.56
CA ASN A 203 -97.77 -24.07 -30.84
C ASN A 203 -98.33 -25.40 -31.34
N SER A 204 -97.60 -26.51 -31.19
CA SER A 204 -98.10 -27.83 -31.57
C SER A 204 -99.31 -28.25 -30.74
N ARG A 205 -99.31 -27.95 -29.43
CA ARG A 205 -100.44 -28.24 -28.54
C ARG A 205 -101.64 -27.36 -28.85
N ASP A 206 -101.42 -26.07 -29.14
CA ASP A 206 -102.48 -25.15 -29.54
C ASP A 206 -103.13 -25.56 -30.86
N ASN A 207 -102.33 -25.97 -31.85
CA ASN A 207 -102.83 -26.47 -33.13
C ASN A 207 -103.66 -27.74 -32.96
N TYR A 208 -103.21 -28.67 -32.09
CA TYR A 208 -103.99 -29.86 -31.79
C TYR A 208 -105.29 -29.52 -31.08
N LYS A 209 -105.24 -28.60 -30.10
CA LYS A 209 -106.42 -28.14 -29.37
C LYS A 209 -107.42 -27.45 -30.29
N SER A 210 -106.98 -26.54 -31.17
CA SER A 210 -107.86 -25.85 -32.11
C SER A 210 -108.46 -26.80 -33.14
N SER A 211 -107.71 -27.78 -33.62
CA SER A 211 -108.22 -28.85 -34.48
C SER A 211 -109.28 -29.70 -33.77
N PHE A 212 -109.04 -30.08 -32.51
CA PHE A 212 -109.99 -30.81 -31.69
C PHE A 212 -111.26 -30.01 -31.39
N ASP A 213 -111.12 -28.74 -30.98
CA ASP A 213 -112.24 -27.84 -30.72
C ASP A 213 -113.08 -27.63 -31.98
N GLY A 214 -112.43 -27.49 -33.15
CA GLY A 214 -113.11 -27.44 -34.45
C GLY A 214 -113.91 -28.71 -34.76
N MET A 215 -113.33 -29.89 -34.56
CA MET A 215 -114.06 -31.16 -34.70
C MET A 215 -115.24 -31.25 -33.74
N LYS A 216 -115.03 -30.89 -32.46
CA LYS A 216 -116.08 -30.88 -31.44
C LYS A 216 -117.22 -29.95 -31.82
N SER A 217 -116.93 -28.72 -32.25
CA SER A 217 -117.96 -27.77 -32.69
C SER A 217 -118.73 -28.26 -33.91
N ASN A 218 -118.07 -28.93 -34.87
CA ASN A 218 -118.74 -29.55 -36.01
C ASN A 218 -119.70 -30.68 -35.57
N TYR A 219 -119.26 -31.54 -34.63
CA TYR A 219 -120.13 -32.56 -34.05
C TYR A 219 -121.32 -31.94 -33.30
N GLU A 220 -121.09 -30.93 -32.47
CA GLU A 220 -122.15 -30.25 -31.73
C GLU A 220 -123.16 -29.55 -32.64
N SER A 221 -122.73 -28.94 -33.75
CA SER A 221 -123.65 -28.32 -34.72
C SER A 221 -124.53 -29.38 -35.40
N LYS A 222 -123.94 -30.49 -35.85
CA LYS A 222 -124.68 -31.60 -36.47
C LYS A 222 -125.71 -32.26 -35.53
N ILE A 223 -125.42 -32.30 -34.22
CA ILE A 223 -126.39 -32.78 -33.23
C ILE A 223 -127.53 -31.78 -33.04
N LYS A 224 -127.23 -30.47 -32.98
CA LYS A 224 -128.24 -29.41 -32.79
C LYS A 224 -129.20 -29.26 -33.97
N GLU A 225 -128.73 -29.51 -35.20
CA GLU A 225 -129.58 -29.48 -36.40
C GLU A 225 -130.73 -30.51 -36.31
N GLY A 226 -130.54 -31.59 -35.54
CA GLY A 226 -131.56 -32.60 -35.32
C GLY A 226 -131.96 -33.34 -36.61
N PRO A 227 -132.81 -34.38 -36.51
CA PRO A 227 -133.35 -35.03 -37.69
C PRO A 227 -134.40 -34.13 -38.34
N THR A 228 -134.04 -33.52 -39.46
CA THR A 228 -134.91 -32.61 -40.24
C THR A 228 -135.86 -33.34 -41.17
N HIS A 229 -135.65 -34.65 -41.41
CA HIS A 229 -136.45 -35.45 -42.34
C HIS A 229 -137.14 -36.61 -41.64
N ILE A 230 -138.40 -36.84 -42.00
CA ILE A 230 -139.21 -37.95 -41.52
C ILE A 230 -139.39 -38.94 -42.66
N CYS A 231 -139.01 -40.20 -42.44
CA CYS A 231 -139.23 -41.26 -43.42
C CYS A 231 -140.73 -41.55 -43.53
N SER A 232 -141.28 -41.36 -44.73
CA SER A 232 -142.70 -41.63 -45.00
C SER A 232 -143.09 -43.10 -44.74
N CYS A 233 -142.17 -44.05 -44.88
CA CYS A 233 -142.46 -45.49 -44.70
C CYS A 233 -142.55 -45.94 -43.24
N CYS A 234 -141.65 -45.47 -42.36
CA CYS A 234 -141.58 -45.95 -40.97
C CYS A 234 -141.79 -44.86 -39.91
N GLY A 235 -141.93 -43.60 -40.31
CA GLY A 235 -141.98 -42.45 -39.40
C GLY A 235 -140.64 -42.15 -38.72
N GLY A 236 -139.57 -42.85 -39.10
CA GLY A 236 -138.23 -42.65 -38.54
C GLY A 236 -137.68 -41.27 -38.83
N LEU A 237 -137.00 -40.70 -37.86
CA LEU A 237 -136.35 -39.39 -37.92
C LEU A 237 -134.91 -39.56 -38.44
N TRP A 238 -134.59 -38.89 -39.55
CA TRP A 238 -133.31 -39.01 -40.24
C TRP A 238 -132.62 -37.66 -40.36
N PHE A 239 -131.30 -37.66 -40.17
CA PHE A 239 -130.46 -36.49 -40.37
C PHE A 239 -130.22 -36.27 -41.87
N GLU A 240 -130.19 -35.01 -42.29
CA GLU A 240 -129.96 -34.60 -43.68
C GLU A 240 -128.72 -35.24 -44.30
N TYR A 241 -127.60 -35.31 -43.55
CA TYR A 241 -126.36 -35.94 -44.04
C TYR A 241 -126.45 -37.47 -44.19
N SER A 242 -127.45 -38.13 -43.61
CA SER A 242 -127.69 -39.58 -43.73
C SER A 242 -128.63 -39.92 -44.89
N ILE A 243 -129.09 -38.90 -45.62
CA ILE A 243 -130.02 -39.04 -46.73
C ILE A 243 -129.30 -38.70 -48.02
N ARG A 244 -129.46 -39.57 -49.03
CA ARG A 244 -129.02 -39.25 -50.39
C ARG A 244 -130.21 -38.94 -51.25
N GLU A 245 -130.16 -37.79 -51.91
CA GLU A 245 -131.14 -37.43 -52.93
C GLU A 245 -130.94 -38.29 -54.18
N PHE A 246 -132.00 -38.96 -54.63
CA PHE A 246 -132.02 -39.68 -55.90
C PHE A 246 -133.01 -39.02 -56.84
N THR A 247 -132.61 -38.80 -58.08
CA THR A 247 -133.52 -38.38 -59.13
C THR A 247 -134.27 -39.60 -59.71
N VAL A 248 -135.47 -39.37 -60.25
CA VAL A 248 -136.29 -40.44 -60.87
C VAL A 248 -135.51 -41.19 -61.95
N GLU A 249 -134.63 -40.49 -62.68
CA GLU A 249 -133.73 -41.08 -63.68
C GLU A 249 -132.76 -42.11 -63.08
N MET A 250 -132.14 -41.81 -61.92
CA MET A 250 -131.23 -42.73 -61.24
C MET A 250 -131.95 -44.00 -60.76
N LEU A 251 -133.21 -43.89 -60.34
CA LEU A 251 -134.04 -45.03 -59.91
C LEU A 251 -134.53 -45.86 -61.09
N THR A 252 -134.88 -45.21 -62.21
CA THR A 252 -135.30 -45.91 -63.44
C THR A 252 -134.13 -46.70 -64.04
N ASN A 253 -132.91 -46.16 -64.01
CA ASN A 253 -131.69 -46.85 -64.47
C ASN A 253 -131.33 -48.09 -63.62
N LYS A 254 -131.79 -48.15 -62.37
CA LYS A 254 -131.63 -49.34 -61.51
C LYS A 254 -132.75 -50.39 -61.70
N GLY A 255 -133.61 -50.21 -62.70
CA GLY A 255 -134.64 -51.19 -63.07
C GLY A 255 -135.98 -51.05 -62.34
N LEU A 256 -136.20 -49.95 -61.59
CA LEU A 256 -137.49 -49.68 -60.97
C LEU A 256 -138.47 -49.09 -62.00
N LYS A 257 -139.70 -49.64 -62.04
CA LYS A 257 -140.76 -49.19 -62.94
C LYS A 257 -141.27 -47.82 -62.48
N LYS A 258 -141.34 -46.86 -63.41
CA LYS A 258 -141.79 -45.47 -63.15
C LYS A 258 -143.14 -45.38 -62.42
N GLU A 259 -144.03 -46.33 -62.65
CA GLU A 259 -145.36 -46.38 -62.02
C GLU A 259 -145.32 -46.53 -60.49
N PHE A 260 -144.21 -47.02 -59.92
CA PHE A 260 -144.04 -47.21 -58.48
C PHE A 260 -143.06 -46.20 -57.85
N ILE A 261 -142.69 -45.14 -58.58
CA ILE A 261 -141.77 -44.10 -58.10
C ILE A 261 -142.56 -42.82 -57.86
N ASP A 262 -142.92 -42.55 -56.61
CA ASP A 262 -143.50 -41.27 -56.21
C ASP A 262 -142.47 -40.15 -56.38
N THR A 263 -142.94 -38.98 -56.81
CA THR A 263 -142.19 -37.95 -57.56
C THR A 263 -140.97 -37.33 -56.89
N LYS A 264 -140.62 -37.70 -55.64
CA LYS A 264 -139.31 -37.49 -55.01
C LYS A 264 -139.06 -38.55 -53.93
N GLY A 265 -138.27 -39.58 -54.23
CA GLY A 265 -137.85 -40.60 -53.26
C GLY A 265 -136.47 -40.30 -52.69
N HIS A 266 -136.38 -40.11 -51.38
CA HIS A 266 -135.12 -40.06 -50.65
C HIS A 266 -134.87 -41.43 -50.03
N HIS A 267 -133.68 -41.99 -50.24
CA HIS A 267 -133.29 -43.26 -49.63
C HIS A 267 -132.20 -43.01 -48.58
N VAL A 268 -132.18 -43.91 -47.62
CA VAL A 268 -131.40 -43.83 -46.40
C VAL A 268 -130.42 -45.01 -46.42
N GLU A 269 -129.15 -44.76 -46.10
CA GLU A 269 -128.14 -45.81 -45.88
C GLU A 269 -128.27 -46.46 -44.50
#